data_AF-A0A5N5T7Z7-F1
#
_entry.id   AF-A0A5N5T7Z7-F1
#
_cell.length_a   1.000
_cell.length_b   1.000
_cell.length_c   1.000
_cell.angle_alpha   90.00
_cell.angle_beta   90.00
_cell.angle_gamma   90.00
#
_symmetry.space_group_name_H-M   'P 1'
#
loop_
_entity.id
_entity.type
_entity.pdbx_description
1 polymer ?
#
loop_
_entity_poly.entity_id
_entity_poly.type
_entity_poly.pdbx_seq_one_letter_code
_entity_poly.pdbx_strand_id
1 'polypeptide(L)'
;MLNMVDKPIGELSGDLKDLLSEALGVAGKVVKKRTLYLIGQTRIHVDEVESLGNFMEFEVVLKEEQNPEEGEAIARDLMKKFNIQEKDLIDRAYVDLLNH
;
A
#
# COMPACT_ATOMS: atom_id res chain seq x y z
N MET A 1 18.04 -12.64 -4.47
CA MET A 1 18.08 -11.20 -4.77
C MET A 1 17.13 -10.53 -3.79
N LEU A 2 17.61 -9.70 -2.87
CA LEU A 2 16.73 -9.02 -1.91
C LEU A 2 15.80 -8.06 -2.68
N ASN A 3 14.49 -8.19 -2.49
CA ASN A 3 13.49 -7.26 -3.02
C ASN A 3 13.76 -5.85 -2.49
N MET A 4 13.84 -4.87 -3.39
CA MET A 4 14.11 -3.46 -3.06
C MET A 4 12.99 -2.76 -2.27
N VAL A 5 11.87 -3.45 -1.96
CA VAL A 5 10.68 -2.80 -1.38
C VAL A 5 10.70 -2.74 0.16
N ASP A 6 11.51 -3.58 0.83
CA ASP A 6 11.58 -3.63 2.30
C ASP A 6 13.02 -3.49 2.82
N LYS A 7 13.91 -2.84 2.06
CA LYS A 7 15.24 -2.54 2.60
C LYS A 7 15.00 -1.53 3.73
N PRO A 8 15.37 -1.81 4.99
CA PRO A 8 15.30 -0.80 6.03
C PRO A 8 16.12 0.38 5.52
N ILE A 9 15.45 1.51 5.31
CA ILE A 9 16.15 2.77 5.14
C ILE A 9 16.78 2.97 6.51
N GLY A 10 18.05 2.54 6.64
CA GLY A 10 18.81 2.70 7.88
C GLY A 10 18.60 4.13 8.34
N GLU A 11 18.21 4.30 9.62
CA GLU A 11 17.70 5.54 10.23
C GLU A 11 17.72 6.70 9.24
N LEU A 12 16.59 6.93 8.55
CA LEU A 12 16.36 8.20 7.88
C LEU A 12 16.74 9.26 8.90
N SER A 13 17.92 9.89 8.73
CA SER A 13 18.44 10.84 9.70
C SER A 13 17.33 11.86 9.90
N GLY A 14 17.03 12.22 11.16
CA GLY A 14 15.97 13.20 11.46
C GLY A 14 16.04 14.40 10.52
N ASP A 15 17.26 14.80 10.16
CA ASP A 15 17.63 15.78 9.16
C ASP A 15 16.86 15.72 7.83
N LEU A 16 16.66 14.55 7.20
CA LEU A 16 15.95 14.48 5.91
C LEU A 16 14.44 14.67 6.09
N LYS A 17 13.88 14.06 7.13
CA LYS A 17 12.46 14.22 7.44
C LYS A 17 12.15 15.68 7.77
N ASP A 18 12.98 16.29 8.61
CA ASP A 18 12.81 17.67 9.07
C ASP A 18 12.97 18.64 7.88
N LEU A 19 14.01 18.48 7.06
CA LEU A 19 14.22 19.29 5.86
C LEU A 19 13.01 19.24 4.90
N LEU A 20 12.50 18.05 4.60
CA LEU A 20 11.35 17.90 3.71
C LEU A 20 10.06 18.41 4.35
N SER A 21 9.90 18.23 5.67
CA SER A 21 8.75 18.77 6.41
C SER A 21 8.74 20.30 6.39
N GLU A 22 9.90 20.95 6.49
CA GLU A 22 10.03 22.40 6.38
C GLU A 22 9.79 22.91 4.96
N ALA A 23 10.32 22.21 3.95
CA ALA A 23 10.23 22.64 2.56
C ALA A 23 8.85 22.41 1.92
N LEU A 24 8.17 21.30 2.26
CA LEU A 24 6.93 20.86 1.62
C LEU A 24 5.71 20.87 2.54
N GLY A 25 5.93 20.96 3.85
CA GLY A 25 4.89 20.70 4.85
C GLY A 25 4.62 19.20 5.03
N VAL A 26 3.88 18.87 6.10
CA VAL A 26 3.45 17.49 6.39
C VAL A 26 1.97 17.34 6.04
N ALA A 27 1.66 16.48 5.07
CA ALA A 27 0.28 16.23 4.64
C ALA A 27 -0.58 15.51 5.70
N GLY A 28 0.06 14.73 6.57
CA GLY A 28 -0.59 14.05 7.69
C GLY A 28 0.26 12.90 8.22
N LYS A 29 -0.24 12.21 9.25
CA LYS A 29 0.40 11.04 9.84
C LYS A 29 -0.57 9.87 9.85
N VAL A 30 -0.21 8.80 9.15
CA VAL A 30 -0.96 7.53 9.17
C VAL A 30 -0.24 6.56 10.11
N VAL A 31 -0.93 6.07 11.13
CA VAL A 31 -0.44 5.01 12.01
C VAL A 31 -1.23 3.75 11.70
N LYS A 32 -0.51 2.65 11.39
CA LYS A 32 -1.15 1.39 11.03
C LYS A 32 -0.31 0.18 11.43
N LYS A 33 -1.00 -0.95 11.61
CA LYS A 33 -0.41 -2.28 11.73
C LYS A 33 -0.74 -3.07 10.48
N ARG A 34 0.28 -3.54 9.76
CA ARG A 34 0.15 -4.30 8.51
C ARG A 34 0.47 -5.77 8.74
N THR A 35 -0.42 -6.63 8.30
CA THR A 35 -0.12 -8.05 8.09
C THR A 35 0.06 -8.29 6.59
N LEU A 36 1.24 -8.74 6.19
CA LEU A 36 1.56 -9.03 4.79
C LEU A 36 1.42 -10.52 4.51
N TYR A 37 0.65 -10.87 3.49
CA TYR A 37 0.60 -12.21 2.90
C TYR A 37 1.13 -12.19 1.47
N LEU A 38 1.67 -13.32 1.00
CA LEU A 38 2.13 -13.51 -0.36
C LEU A 38 1.32 -14.61 -1.03
N ILE A 39 0.70 -14.31 -2.15
CA ILE A 39 0.04 -15.29 -3.03
C ILE A 39 0.59 -15.12 -4.44
N GLY A 40 1.46 -16.04 -4.85
CA GLY A 40 2.17 -15.92 -6.12
C GLY A 40 3.00 -14.64 -6.19
N GLN A 41 2.73 -13.80 -7.19
CA GLN A 41 3.38 -12.49 -7.38
C GLN A 41 2.65 -11.33 -6.69
N THR A 42 1.55 -11.61 -5.98
CA THR A 42 0.74 -10.58 -5.33
C THR A 42 1.06 -10.50 -3.85
N ARG A 43 1.30 -9.28 -3.38
CA ARG A 43 1.33 -8.94 -1.96
C ARG A 43 -0.06 -8.53 -1.52
N ILE A 44 -0.53 -9.13 -0.44
CA ILE A 44 -1.81 -8.79 0.17
C ILE A 44 -1.51 -8.10 1.49
N HIS A 45 -1.84 -6.81 1.56
CA HIS A 45 -1.72 -6.03 2.79
C HIS A 45 -3.07 -6.05 3.51
N VAL A 46 -3.08 -6.54 4.75
CA VAL A 46 -4.22 -6.39 5.66
C VAL A 46 -3.81 -5.35 6.70
N ASP A 47 -4.38 -4.16 6.58
CA ASP A 47 -4.00 -3.00 7.36
C ASP A 47 -5.06 -2.68 8.41
N GLU A 48 -4.66 -2.65 9.68
CA GLU A 48 -5.41 -2.04 10.78
C GLU A 48 -4.92 -0.60 10.92
N VAL A 49 -5.70 0.38 10.44
CA VAL A 49 -5.34 1.80 10.39
C VAL A 49 -6.02 2.54 11.55
N GLU A 50 -5.23 3.24 12.36
CA GLU A 50 -5.72 4.02 13.48
C GLU A 50 -6.73 5.07 12.99
N SER A 51 -7.90 5.11 13.64
CA SER A 51 -9.04 5.99 13.30
C SER A 51 -9.78 5.74 11.98
N LEU A 52 -9.32 4.81 11.12
CA LEU A 52 -10.01 4.46 9.87
C LEU A 52 -10.54 3.02 9.82
N GLY A 53 -10.03 2.12 10.66
CA GLY A 53 -10.47 0.72 10.71
C GLY A 53 -9.61 -0.20 9.84
N ASN A 54 -10.23 -1.21 9.24
CA ASN A 54 -9.52 -2.30 8.58
C ASN A 54 -9.62 -2.20 7.05
N PHE A 55 -8.50 -2.42 6.37
CA PHE A 55 -8.38 -2.34 4.92
C PHE A 55 -7.63 -3.53 4.35
N MET A 56 -7.88 -3.82 3.08
CA MET A 56 -7.15 -4.82 2.31
C MET A 56 -6.67 -4.21 1.00
N GLU A 57 -5.41 -4.47 0.62
CA GLU A 57 -4.81 -3.99 -0.62
C GLU A 57 -4.13 -5.16 -1.35
N PHE A 58 -4.27 -5.18 -2.68
CA PHE A 58 -3.55 -6.11 -3.56
C PHE A 58 -2.50 -5.34 -4.35
N GLU A 59 -1.22 -5.64 -4.11
CA GLU A 59 -0.10 -5.13 -4.90
C GLU A 59 0.42 -6.27 -5.77
N VAL A 60 0.03 -6.26 -7.05
CA VAL A 60 0.52 -7.24 -8.04
C VAL A 60 1.86 -6.75 -8.57
N VAL A 61 2.94 -7.46 -8.22
CA VAL A 61 4.27 -7.15 -8.75
C VAL A 61 4.34 -7.71 -10.17
N LEU A 62 4.38 -6.80 -11.16
CA LEU A 62 4.54 -7.18 -12.56
C LEU A 62 5.94 -7.76 -12.80
N LYS A 63 6.00 -8.82 -13.62
CA LYS A 63 7.26 -9.30 -14.19
C LYS A 63 7.64 -8.43 -15.38
N GLU A 64 8.90 -8.51 -15.81
CA GLU A 64 9.45 -7.68 -16.89
C GLU A 64 8.65 -7.79 -18.20
N GLU A 65 8.10 -8.98 -18.47
CA GLU A 65 7.32 -9.28 -19.65
C GLU A 65 5.83 -8.94 -19.55
N GLN A 66 5.34 -8.59 -18.35
CA GLN A 66 3.91 -8.35 -18.11
C GLN A 66 3.54 -6.89 -18.26
N ASN A 67 2.36 -6.65 -18.84
CA ASN A 67 1.75 -5.32 -18.88
C ASN A 67 0.81 -5.07 -17.67
N PRO A 68 0.40 -3.81 -17.44
CA PRO A 68 -0.52 -3.47 -16.36
C PRO A 68 -1.87 -4.20 -16.42
N GLU A 69 -2.40 -4.46 -17.61
CA GLU A 69 -3.69 -5.13 -17.79
C GLU A 69 -3.65 -6.59 -17.31
N GLU A 70 -2.53 -7.29 -17.51
CA GLU A 70 -2.29 -8.63 -16.97
C GLU A 70 -2.23 -8.61 -15.43
N GLY A 71 -1.61 -7.58 -14.85
CA GLY A 71 -1.61 -7.37 -13.40
C GLY A 71 -3.01 -7.11 -12.84
N GLU A 72 -3.77 -6.25 -13.53
CA GLU A 72 -5.16 -5.95 -13.16
C GLU A 72 -6.04 -7.21 -13.21
N ALA A 73 -5.85 -8.06 -14.22
CA ALA A 73 -6.57 -9.34 -14.30
C ALA A 73 -6.30 -10.24 -13.09
N ILE A 74 -5.05 -10.28 -12.60
CA ILE A 74 -4.68 -11.02 -11.38
C ILE A 74 -5.36 -10.40 -10.14
N ALA A 75 -5.35 -9.08 -10.01
CA ALA A 75 -6.02 -8.39 -8.90
C ALA A 75 -7.53 -8.65 -8.91
N ARG A 76 -8.18 -8.61 -10.08
CA ARG A 76 -9.61 -8.89 -10.25
C ARG A 76 -9.97 -10.35 -9.92
N ASP A 77 -9.11 -11.31 -10.26
CA ASP A 77 -9.30 -12.70 -9.85
C ASP A 77 -9.23 -12.86 -8.32
N LEU A 78 -8.28 -12.18 -7.66
CA LEU A 78 -8.21 -12.16 -6.20
C LEU A 78 -9.45 -11.48 -5.59
N MET A 79 -9.91 -10.35 -6.12
CA MET A 79 -11.14 -9.71 -5.65
C MET A 79 -12.32 -10.68 -5.63
N LYS A 80 -12.50 -11.46 -6.71
CA LYS A 80 -13.55 -12.49 -6.78
C LYS A 80 -13.40 -13.55 -5.68
N LYS A 81 -12.18 -14.03 -5.44
CA LYS A 81 -11.88 -15.05 -4.42
C LYS A 81 -12.10 -14.55 -2.99
N PHE A 82 -11.81 -13.27 -2.74
CA PHE A 82 -12.02 -12.60 -1.45
C PHE A 82 -13.41 -11.97 -1.32
N ASN A 83 -14.28 -12.13 -2.32
CA ASN A 83 -15.63 -11.57 -2.38
C ASN A 83 -15.65 -10.03 -2.19
N ILE A 84 -14.66 -9.35 -2.78
CA ILE A 84 -14.56 -7.89 -2.83
C ILE A 84 -15.30 -7.40 -4.08
N GLN A 85 -16.21 -6.45 -3.91
CA GLN A 85 -17.00 -5.87 -4.99
C GLN A 85 -16.42 -4.52 -5.41
N GLU A 86 -16.74 -4.06 -6.62
CA GLU A 86 -16.29 -2.75 -7.14
C GLU A 86 -16.67 -1.59 -6.20
N LYS A 87 -17.83 -1.66 -5.55
CA LYS A 87 -18.29 -0.65 -4.58
C LYS A 87 -17.47 -0.62 -3.28
N ASP A 88 -16.68 -1.66 -3.01
CA ASP A 88 -15.82 -1.75 -1.83
C ASP A 88 -14.43 -1.14 -2.13
N LEU A 89 -14.14 -0.81 -3.41
CA LEU A 89 -12.89 -0.20 -3.80
C LEU A 89 -12.81 1.25 -3.31
N ILE A 90 -11.61 1.63 -2.93
CA ILE A 90 -11.27 2.96 -2.43
C ILE A 90 -10.17 3.51 -3.34
N ASP A 91 -10.41 4.68 -3.91
CA ASP A 91 -9.53 5.35 -4.88
C ASP A 91 -8.64 6.45 -4.25
N ARG A 92 -8.63 6.53 -2.91
CA ARG A 92 -7.90 7.55 -2.13
C ARG A 92 -6.88 6.92 -1.20
N ALA A 93 -5.83 7.68 -0.87
CA ALA A 93 -4.86 7.25 0.14
C ALA A 93 -5.43 7.42 1.55
N TYR A 94 -4.88 6.67 2.53
CA TYR A 94 -5.30 6.78 3.93
C TYR A 94 -5.15 8.20 4.50
N VAL A 95 -4.12 8.94 4.08
CA VAL A 95 -3.91 10.32 4.55
C VAL A 95 -5.02 11.26 4.08
N ASP A 96 -5.59 11.02 2.90
CA ASP A 96 -6.73 11.79 2.40
C ASP A 96 -7.98 11.43 3.19
N LEU A 97 -8.19 10.13 3.49
CA LEU A 97 -9.32 9.66 4.29
C LEU A 97 -9.30 10.17 5.74
N LEU A 98 -8.12 10.43 6.32
CA LEU A 98 -8.00 10.99 7.67
C LEU A 98 -8.36 12.49 7.75
N ASN A 99 -8.31 13.19 6.63
CA ASN A 99 -8.49 14.64 6.55
C ASN A 99 -9.89 15.06 6.06
N HIS A 100 -10.85 14.14 6.00
CA HIS A 100 -12.21 14.35 5.49
C HIS A 100 -13.30 13.82 6.43
#